data_AF-A0A7W8VEC8-F1
#
_entry.id   AF-A0A7W8VEC8-F1
#
_cell.length_a   1.000
_cell.length_b   1.000
_cell.length_c   1.000
_cell.angle_alpha   90.00
_cell.angle_beta   90.00
_cell.angle_gamma   90.00
#
_symmetry.space_group_name_H-M   'P 1'
#
loop_
_entity.id
_entity.type
_entity.pdbx_description
1 polymer ?
#
loop_
_entity_poly.entity_id
_entity_poly.type
_entity_poly.pdbx_seq_one_letter_code
_entity_poly.pdbx_strand_id
1 'polypeptide(L)'
;MKDPAAHPLRDGGMVPPPAMPREPAPTVSPNGGLTEDEIQLLAEIATGVTTDVAARRLELSARTLRRRLRSICDQLGVNTPIEAVVWAARKQLI
;
A
#
# COMPACT_ATOMS: atom_id res chain seq x y z
N MET A 1 -30.17 -44.49 16.61
CA MET A 1 -30.48 -43.39 17.52
C MET A 1 -29.42 -43.32 18.62
N LYS A 2 -28.19 -42.86 18.31
CA LYS A 2 -27.28 -42.20 19.27
C LYS A 2 -25.98 -41.76 18.57
N ASP A 3 -25.64 -40.49 18.84
CA ASP A 3 -24.37 -39.77 18.65
C ASP A 3 -23.95 -39.41 17.21
N PRO A 4 -23.78 -38.10 16.94
CA PRO A 4 -22.47 -37.66 16.49
C PRO A 4 -21.85 -36.63 17.43
N ALA A 5 -20.64 -36.96 17.86
CA ALA A 5 -19.76 -36.10 18.63
C ALA A 5 -19.30 -34.87 17.80
N ALA A 6 -19.29 -33.75 18.51
CA ALA A 6 -18.27 -32.69 18.47
C ALA A 6 -17.74 -32.19 17.11
N HIS A 7 -18.13 -30.96 16.76
CA HIS A 7 -17.16 -29.92 16.43
C HIS A 7 -17.68 -28.57 16.97
N PRO A 8 -17.06 -27.98 18.00
CA PRO A 8 -17.40 -26.63 18.43
C PRO A 8 -16.89 -25.61 17.41
N LEU A 9 -17.82 -24.77 16.97
CA LEU A 9 -17.70 -23.35 16.66
C LEU A 9 -16.26 -22.82 16.66
N ARG A 10 -15.74 -22.54 15.45
CA ARG A 10 -14.57 -21.67 15.29
C ARG A 10 -15.07 -20.23 15.44
N ASP A 11 -14.94 -19.74 16.66
CA ASP A 11 -14.88 -18.33 16.97
C ASP A 11 -13.66 -17.74 16.24
N GLY A 12 -13.93 -16.77 15.39
CA GLY A 12 -12.93 -16.13 14.53
C GLY A 12 -13.51 -14.83 14.04
N GLY A 13 -13.99 -14.01 14.98
CA GLY A 13 -14.38 -12.64 14.73
C GLY A 13 -13.23 -11.92 14.05
N MET A 14 -13.37 -11.70 12.75
CA MET A 14 -12.56 -10.74 12.01
C MET A 14 -12.83 -9.37 12.65
N VAL A 15 -11.95 -8.95 13.54
CA VAL A 15 -11.90 -7.56 13.97
C VAL A 15 -11.67 -6.71 12.72
N PRO A 16 -12.58 -5.78 12.35
CA PRO A 16 -12.24 -4.78 11.36
C PRO A 16 -11.06 -3.97 11.93
N PRO A 17 -10.02 -3.65 11.13
CA PRO A 17 -8.95 -2.80 11.60
C PRO A 17 -9.51 -1.43 12.04
N PRO A 18 -9.01 -0.87 13.16
CA PRO A 18 -9.50 0.41 13.66
C PRO A 18 -9.24 1.52 12.64
N ALA A 19 -10.16 2.48 12.63
CA ALA A 19 -10.21 3.61 11.72
C ALA A 19 -8.86 4.33 11.57
N MET A 20 -8.53 4.54 10.31
CA MET A 20 -7.46 5.34 9.73
C MET A 20 -7.06 6.57 10.56
N PRO A 21 -5.78 6.75 10.90
CA PRO A 21 -5.20 8.09 10.99
C PRO A 21 -5.23 8.69 9.58
N ARG A 22 -6.26 9.52 9.33
CA ARG A 22 -6.26 10.66 8.42
C ARG A 22 -5.57 10.37 7.07
N GLU A 23 -6.34 9.97 6.06
CA GLU A 23 -5.91 10.29 4.70
C GLU A 23 -5.75 11.82 4.63
N PRO A 24 -4.54 12.39 4.47
CA PRO A 24 -4.48 13.72 3.92
C PRO A 24 -5.22 13.62 2.59
N ALA A 25 -6.24 14.45 2.40
CA ALA A 25 -6.95 14.56 1.13
C ALA A 25 -5.90 14.56 0.01
N PRO A 26 -6.08 13.81 -1.09
CA PRO A 26 -5.11 13.78 -2.17
C PRO A 26 -4.91 15.22 -2.61
N THR A 27 -3.82 15.81 -2.15
CA THR A 27 -3.45 17.17 -2.50
C THR A 27 -2.91 17.00 -3.90
N VAL A 28 -3.83 17.04 -4.86
CA VAL A 28 -3.56 16.89 -6.27
C VAL A 28 -2.47 17.90 -6.57
N SER A 29 -1.24 17.43 -6.78
CA SER A 29 -0.15 18.30 -7.20
C SER A 29 -0.59 18.97 -8.49
N PRO A 30 -0.74 20.31 -8.55
CA PRO A 30 -1.31 21.00 -9.70
C PRO A 30 -0.44 20.92 -10.97
N ASN A 31 0.66 20.16 -10.93
CA ASN A 31 1.65 20.01 -11.99
C ASN A 31 1.74 18.61 -12.59
N GLY A 32 0.81 17.70 -12.31
CA GLY A 32 0.82 16.34 -12.89
C GLY A 32 2.02 15.50 -12.45
N GLY A 33 2.63 15.84 -11.32
CA GLY A 33 3.67 15.07 -10.64
C GLY A 33 3.10 14.26 -9.49
N LEU A 34 3.92 13.33 -8.97
CA LEU A 34 3.58 12.54 -7.79
C LEU A 34 3.29 13.43 -6.57
N THR A 35 2.36 13.00 -5.73
CA THR A 35 2.13 13.63 -4.43
C THR A 35 3.23 13.27 -3.44
N GLU A 36 3.34 14.02 -2.35
CA GLU A 36 4.34 13.75 -1.31
C GLU A 36 4.17 12.34 -0.69
N ASP A 37 2.92 11.89 -0.49
CA ASP A 37 2.61 10.52 -0.07
C ASP A 37 3.12 9.47 -1.05
N GLU A 38 2.97 9.72 -2.36
CA GLU A 38 3.43 8.80 -3.41
C GLU A 38 4.96 8.76 -3.48
N ILE A 39 5.62 9.90 -3.30
CA ILE A 39 7.08 9.99 -3.21
C ILE A 39 7.59 9.23 -1.97
N GLN A 40 6.96 9.44 -0.81
CA GLN A 40 7.28 8.71 0.43
C GLN A 40 7.13 7.20 0.26
N LEU A 41 6.07 6.79 -0.45
CA LEU A 41 5.81 5.40 -0.79
C LEU A 41 6.94 4.81 -1.64
N LEU A 42 7.36 5.52 -2.69
CA LEU A 42 8.46 5.10 -3.56
C LEU A 42 9.80 5.11 -2.82
N ALA A 43 10.03 6.06 -1.93
CA ALA A 43 11.22 6.11 -1.08
C ALA A 43 11.33 4.86 -0.20
N GLU A 44 10.24 4.43 0.43
CA GLU A 44 10.24 3.18 1.20
C GLU A 44 10.52 1.96 0.33
N ILE A 45 9.94 1.88 -0.87
CA ILE A 45 10.27 0.78 -1.80
C ILE A 45 11.73 0.86 -2.26
N ALA A 46 12.30 2.06 -2.41
CA ALA A 46 13.70 2.27 -2.79
C ALA A 46 14.69 1.82 -1.72
N THR A 47 14.28 1.73 -0.45
CA THR A 47 15.10 1.13 0.61
C THR A 47 15.38 -0.37 0.38
N GLY A 48 14.71 -1.00 -0.59
CA GLY A 48 14.89 -2.41 -0.94
C GLY A 48 14.06 -3.36 -0.07
N VAL A 49 13.14 -2.83 0.75
CA VAL A 49 12.19 -3.66 1.49
C VAL A 49 11.08 -4.18 0.58
N THR A 50 10.47 -5.31 0.98
CA THR A 50 9.33 -5.85 0.25
C THR A 50 8.11 -4.93 0.39
N THR A 51 7.17 -5.02 -0.56
CA THR A 51 5.90 -4.28 -0.50
C THR A 51 5.12 -4.57 0.79
N ASP A 52 5.19 -5.78 1.34
CA ASP A 52 4.52 -6.10 2.60
C ASP A 52 5.12 -5.35 3.80
N VAL A 53 6.47 -5.27 3.84
CA VAL A 53 7.20 -4.52 4.87
C VAL A 53 6.97 -3.02 4.73
N ALA A 54 7.02 -2.48 3.51
CA ALA A 54 6.72 -1.08 3.24
C ALA A 54 5.28 -0.72 3.65
N ALA A 55 4.31 -1.59 3.35
CA ALA A 55 2.92 -1.40 3.74
C ALA A 55 2.80 -1.31 5.27
N ARG A 56 3.46 -2.22 5.99
CA ARG A 56 3.46 -2.22 7.45
C ARG A 56 4.12 -0.98 8.07
N ARG A 57 5.19 -0.47 7.46
CA ARG A 57 5.86 0.77 7.90
C ARG A 57 5.01 2.01 7.68
N LEU A 58 4.24 2.03 6.59
CA LEU A 58 3.31 3.10 6.24
C LEU A 58 1.94 2.94 6.93
N GLU A 59 1.78 1.95 7.82
CA GLU A 59 0.50 1.59 8.46
C GLU A 59 -0.63 1.31 7.44
N LEU A 60 -0.26 0.86 6.24
CA LEU A 60 -1.16 0.50 5.15
C LEU A 60 -1.35 -1.01 5.05
N SER A 61 -2.50 -1.43 4.54
CA SER A 61 -2.70 -2.80 4.07
C SER A 61 -1.93 -3.06 2.77
N ALA A 62 -1.36 -4.26 2.60
CA ALA A 62 -0.70 -4.66 1.35
C ALA A 62 -1.60 -4.50 0.11
N ARG A 63 -2.92 -4.69 0.28
CA ARG A 63 -3.92 -4.42 -0.76
C ARG A 63 -3.99 -2.94 -1.15
N THR A 64 -3.98 -2.04 -0.16
CA THR A 64 -3.98 -0.58 -0.39
C THR A 64 -2.68 -0.13 -1.03
N LEU A 65 -1.54 -0.65 -0.56
CA LEU A 65 -0.24 -0.34 -1.15
C LEU A 65 -0.17 -0.74 -2.63
N ARG A 66 -0.59 -1.96 -2.97
CA ARG A 66 -0.62 -2.43 -4.37
C ARG A 66 -1.55 -1.59 -5.24
N ARG A 67 -2.71 -1.17 -4.72
CA ARG A 67 -3.63 -0.28 -5.44
C ARG A 67 -3.00 1.09 -5.70
N ARG A 68 -2.38 1.69 -4.68
CA ARG A 68 -1.67 2.98 -4.80
C ARG A 68 -0.50 2.89 -5.77
N LEU A 69 0.35 1.87 -5.66
CA LEU A 69 1.43 1.60 -6.61
C LEU A 69 0.93 1.47 -8.03
N ARG A 70 -0.20 0.79 -8.26
CA ARG A 70 -0.79 0.68 -9.60
C ARG A 70 -1.23 2.04 -10.12
N SER A 71 -1.92 2.85 -9.33
CA SER A 71 -2.29 4.22 -9.71
C SER A 71 -1.08 5.10 -10.00
N ILE A 72 0.01 4.98 -9.22
CA ILE A 72 1.29 5.66 -9.49
C ILE A 72 1.88 5.18 -10.81
N CYS A 73 1.91 3.86 -11.04
CA CYS A 73 2.43 3.27 -12.26
C CYS A 73 1.64 3.73 -13.50
N ASP A 74 0.30 3.73 -13.42
CA ASP A 74 -0.58 4.21 -14.47
C ASP A 74 -0.39 5.71 -14.76
N GLN A 75 -0.19 6.53 -13.72
CA GLN A 75 0.11 7.96 -13.87
C GLN A 75 1.47 8.22 -14.53
N LEU A 76 2.49 7.42 -14.18
CA LEU A 76 3.84 7.54 -14.71
C LEU A 76 4.04 6.83 -16.06
N GLY A 77 3.09 5.97 -16.47
CA GLY A 77 3.20 5.13 -17.66
C GLY A 77 4.22 3.98 -17.53
N VAL A 78 4.49 3.53 -16.30
CA VAL A 78 5.42 2.43 -16.01
C VAL A 78 4.66 1.16 -15.66
N ASN A 79 5.27 -0.01 -15.84
CA ASN A 79 4.60 -1.30 -15.59
C ASN A 79 4.94 -1.88 -14.22
N THR A 80 6.06 -1.48 -13.62
CA THR A 80 6.53 -2.05 -12.35
C THR A 80 6.79 -1.00 -11.26
N PRO A 81 6.64 -1.37 -9.98
CA PRO A 81 6.99 -0.51 -8.85
C PRO A 81 8.46 -0.06 -8.89
N ILE A 82 9.35 -0.93 -9.35
CA ILE A 82 10.78 -0.65 -9.47
C ILE A 82 11.03 0.41 -10.53
N GLU A 83 10.34 0.34 -11.68
CA GLU A 83 10.40 1.42 -12.68
C GLU A 83 9.89 2.75 -12.12
N ALA A 84 8.84 2.73 -11.29
CA ALA A 84 8.36 3.95 -10.62
C ALA A 84 9.41 4.53 -9.66
N VAL A 85 10.11 3.67 -8.90
CA VAL A 85 11.24 4.08 -8.04
C VAL A 85 12.37 4.68 -8.86
N VAL A 86 12.76 4.02 -9.96
CA VAL A 86 13.82 4.52 -10.87
C VAL A 86 13.39 5.86 -11.47
N TRP A 87 12.13 6.03 -11.84
CA TRP A 87 11.61 7.30 -12.33
C TRP A 87 11.75 8.41 -11.27
N ALA A 88 11.37 8.12 -10.01
CA ALA A 88 11.48 9.07 -8.90
C ALA A 88 12.95 9.45 -8.61
N ALA A 89 13.86 8.46 -8.59
CA ALA A 89 15.28 8.70 -8.39
C ALA A 89 15.90 9.52 -9.55
N ARG A 90 15.52 9.25 -10.80
CA ARG A 90 15.98 10.02 -11.97
C ARG A 90 15.49 11.48 -11.95
N LYS A 91 14.35 11.73 -11.30
CA LYS A 91 13.80 13.07 -11.05
C LYS A 91 14.33 13.71 -9.76
N GLN A 92 15.22 13.04 -9.03
CA GLN A 92 15.76 13.46 -7.73
C GLN A 92 14.67 13.77 -6.68
N LEU A 93 13.59 13.00 -6.70
CA LEU A 93 12.50 13.11 -5.73
C LEU A 93 12.75 12.30 -4.45
N ILE A 94 13.67 11.33 -4.52
CA ILE A 94 14.10 10.44 -3.44
C ILE A 94 15.62 10.22 -3.48
#